data_AF-A0A1I0ZHK4-F1
#
_entry.id   AF-A0A1I0ZHK4-F1
#
_cell.length_a   1.000
_cell.length_b   1.000
_cell.length_c   1.000
_cell.angle_alpha   90.00
_cell.angle_beta   90.00
_cell.angle_gamma   90.00
#
_symmetry.space_group_name_H-M   'P 1'
#
loop_
_entity.id
_entity.type
_entity.pdbx_description
1 polymer ?
#
loop_
_entity_poly.entity_id
_entity_poly.type
_entity_poly.pdbx_seq_one_letter_code
_entity_poly.pdbx_strand_id
1 'polypeptide(L)'
;MKKNSNIYIAISFFILIIFVFLNFNLVNAKENINKIEIKGTTVEEKNEYFEMNLNIPIINGIKNKDKEKNLNEEFKSKSLDFANGVKTMAEEDFKESKKQGYEVKIYEAVVNFNVQYIGEDYISLLVDSYSYTGGAHGITLRQSYNIDKNTGDIITLKNIFKDGYDYKKIIDEMITKEINKDKDNYFPEDFKGIKDNQEFFINNEGLVIYFQLYEIAPYVTGFPEFKVSFKDIKDEMKLNIK
;
A
#
# COMPACT_ATOMS: atom_id res chain seq x y z
N MET A 1 -59.24 -7.06 -48.97
CA MET A 1 -58.02 -6.23 -49.10
C MET A 1 -57.34 -6.12 -47.73
N LYS A 2 -56.01 -6.17 -47.75
CA LYS A 2 -55.07 -6.37 -46.63
C LYS A 2 -55.17 -5.34 -45.51
N LYS A 3 -55.07 -5.77 -44.25
CA LYS A 3 -54.20 -5.20 -43.19
C LYS A 3 -54.54 -5.85 -41.85
N ASN A 4 -53.53 -6.43 -41.18
CA ASN A 4 -53.34 -6.45 -39.71
C ASN A 4 -52.24 -7.44 -39.26
N SER A 5 -51.24 -7.71 -40.10
CA SER A 5 -50.10 -8.58 -39.75
C SER A 5 -48.84 -7.83 -39.26
N ASN A 6 -48.84 -6.49 -39.20
CA ASN A 6 -47.61 -5.73 -38.95
C ASN A 6 -47.42 -5.26 -37.49
N ILE A 7 -48.42 -5.39 -36.62
CA ILE A 7 -48.34 -4.91 -35.23
C ILE A 7 -47.60 -5.90 -34.32
N TYR A 8 -47.82 -7.20 -34.48
CA TYR A 8 -47.13 -8.23 -33.68
C TYR A 8 -45.62 -8.30 -33.95
N ILE A 9 -45.22 -8.05 -35.21
CA ILE A 9 -43.80 -8.03 -35.59
C ILE A 9 -43.09 -6.85 -34.92
N ALA A 10 -43.67 -5.65 -34.95
CA ALA A 10 -43.07 -4.46 -34.34
C ALA A 10 -42.91 -4.58 -32.80
N ILE A 11 -43.90 -5.16 -32.12
CA ILE A 11 -43.84 -5.38 -30.66
C ILE A 11 -42.76 -6.41 -30.31
N SER A 12 -42.63 -7.49 -31.08
CA SER A 12 -41.59 -8.51 -30.89
C SER A 12 -40.18 -7.93 -31.07
N PHE A 13 -39.96 -7.09 -32.10
CA PHE A 13 -38.70 -6.39 -32.30
C PHE A 13 -38.37 -5.41 -31.17
N PHE A 14 -39.37 -4.68 -30.64
CA PHE A 14 -39.15 -3.74 -29.55
C PHE A 14 -38.80 -4.43 -28.23
N ILE A 15 -39.46 -5.55 -27.91
CA ILE A 15 -39.14 -6.38 -26.74
C ILE A 15 -37.74 -6.97 -26.88
N LEU A 16 -37.36 -7.47 -28.06
CA LEU A 16 -36.03 -8.02 -28.32
C LEU A 16 -34.94 -6.95 -28.17
N ILE A 17 -35.15 -5.74 -28.71
CA ILE A 17 -34.22 -4.61 -28.57
C ILE A 17 -34.06 -4.20 -27.10
N ILE A 18 -35.16 -4.06 -26.35
CA ILE A 18 -35.11 -3.76 -24.91
C ILE A 18 -34.34 -4.86 -24.17
N PHE A 19 -34.60 -6.13 -24.46
CA PHE A 19 -33.93 -7.25 -23.82
C PHE A 19 -32.42 -7.26 -24.13
N VAL A 20 -32.02 -6.98 -25.37
CA VAL A 20 -30.61 -6.85 -25.77
C VAL A 20 -29.94 -5.66 -25.06
N PHE A 21 -30.60 -4.50 -24.99
CA PHE A 21 -30.07 -3.33 -24.27
C PHE A 21 -29.93 -3.57 -22.76
N LEU A 22 -30.92 -4.23 -22.12
CA LEU A 22 -30.84 -4.63 -20.72
C LEU A 22 -29.70 -5.61 -20.46
N ASN A 23 -29.54 -6.63 -21.32
CA ASN A 23 -28.41 -7.57 -21.22
C ASN A 23 -27.07 -6.88 -21.45
N PHE A 24 -26.97 -5.98 -22.43
CA PHE A 24 -25.74 -5.25 -22.71
C PHE A 24 -25.34 -4.33 -21.55
N ASN A 25 -26.31 -3.63 -20.94
CA ASN A 25 -26.06 -2.82 -19.74
C ASN A 25 -25.70 -3.68 -18.52
N LEU A 26 -26.31 -4.86 -18.35
CA LEU A 26 -25.96 -5.80 -17.27
C LEU A 26 -24.55 -6.40 -17.45
N VAL A 27 -24.15 -6.69 -18.68
CA VAL A 27 -22.79 -7.16 -19.01
C VAL A 27 -21.76 -6.06 -18.74
N ASN A 28 -22.00 -4.82 -19.20
CA ASN A 28 -21.11 -3.69 -18.93
C ASN A 28 -21.08 -3.27 -17.45
N ALA A 29 -22.20 -3.42 -16.74
CA ALA A 29 -22.23 -3.22 -15.29
C ALA A 29 -21.41 -4.29 -14.58
N LYS A 30 -21.52 -5.58 -14.96
CA LYS A 30 -20.68 -6.66 -14.42
C LYS A 30 -19.19 -6.47 -14.71
N GLU A 31 -18.81 -5.97 -15.89
CA GLU A 31 -17.42 -5.65 -16.20
C GLU A 31 -16.87 -4.48 -15.38
N ASN A 32 -17.72 -3.52 -14.98
CA ASN A 32 -17.30 -2.40 -14.12
C ASN A 32 -17.33 -2.68 -12.61
N ILE A 33 -17.95 -3.77 -12.14
CA ILE A 33 -18.12 -4.05 -10.70
C ILE A 33 -16.83 -4.51 -10.00
N ASN A 34 -15.77 -4.89 -10.75
CA ASN A 34 -14.54 -5.47 -10.17
C ASN A 34 -13.25 -4.71 -10.49
N LYS A 35 -13.32 -3.47 -11.02
CA LYS A 35 -12.10 -2.68 -11.22
C LYS A 35 -11.62 -2.16 -9.88
N ILE A 36 -10.42 -2.59 -9.46
CA ILE A 36 -9.78 -2.04 -8.26
C ILE A 36 -9.46 -0.57 -8.48
N GLU A 37 -9.85 0.26 -7.53
CA GLU A 37 -9.53 1.68 -7.46
C GLU A 37 -8.98 2.01 -6.07
N ILE A 38 -7.86 2.74 -6.01
CA ILE A 38 -7.26 3.22 -4.78
C ILE A 38 -7.21 4.74 -4.85
N LYS A 39 -7.84 5.41 -3.88
CA LYS A 39 -7.91 6.87 -3.77
C LYS A 39 -7.45 7.33 -2.40
N GLY A 40 -7.05 8.59 -2.30
CA GLY A 40 -6.76 9.23 -1.03
C GLY A 40 -7.98 9.90 -0.41
N THR A 41 -8.10 9.81 0.92
CA THR A 41 -8.91 10.73 1.71
C THR A 41 -7.99 11.58 2.57
N THR A 42 -8.18 12.90 2.51
CA THR A 42 -7.34 13.86 3.22
C THR A 42 -7.95 14.25 4.57
N VAL A 43 -7.12 14.29 5.60
CA VAL A 43 -7.43 14.87 6.91
C VAL A 43 -6.32 15.85 7.28
N GLU A 44 -6.69 17.10 7.53
CA GLU A 44 -5.74 18.18 7.84
C GLU A 44 -6.14 18.89 9.13
N GLU A 45 -5.14 19.26 9.92
CA GLU A 45 -5.29 20.14 11.08
C GLU A 45 -4.03 21.00 11.20
N LYS A 46 -4.18 22.26 11.60
CA LYS A 46 -3.06 23.16 11.86
C LYS A 46 -3.39 24.08 13.02
N ASN A 47 -2.47 24.20 13.96
CA ASN A 47 -2.53 25.13 15.09
C ASN A 47 -1.13 25.72 15.38
N GLU A 48 -0.96 26.41 16.51
CA GLU A 48 0.29 27.13 16.82
C GLU A 48 1.50 26.25 17.19
N TYR A 49 1.29 24.94 17.42
CA TYR A 49 2.35 24.00 17.81
C TYR A 49 2.31 22.68 17.02
N PHE A 50 1.30 22.45 16.19
CA PHE A 50 1.11 21.19 15.48
C PHE A 50 0.46 21.38 14.11
N GLU A 51 0.94 20.62 13.12
CA GLU A 51 0.37 20.50 11.79
C GLU A 51 0.27 19.02 11.38
N MET A 52 -0.88 18.60 10.87
CA MET A 52 -1.02 17.30 10.21
C MET A 52 -1.59 17.40 8.81
N ASN A 53 -1.10 16.53 7.94
CA ASN A 53 -1.65 16.26 6.61
C ASN A 53 -1.64 14.75 6.37
N LEU A 54 -2.81 14.12 6.46
CA LEU A 54 -2.97 12.69 6.30
C LEU A 54 -3.68 12.39 4.99
N ASN A 55 -2.95 11.90 4.00
CA ASN A 55 -3.50 11.35 2.76
C ASN A 55 -3.61 9.83 2.91
N ILE A 56 -4.79 9.37 3.32
CA ILE A 56 -5.05 7.98 3.75
C ILE A 56 -5.62 7.17 2.57
N PRO A 57 -5.10 5.97 2.27
CA PRO A 57 -5.62 5.15 1.18
C PRO A 57 -7.02 4.61 1.50
N ILE A 58 -7.90 4.65 0.49
CA ILE A 58 -9.18 3.95 0.43
C ILE A 58 -9.14 3.02 -0.77
N ILE A 59 -9.34 1.74 -0.52
CA ILE A 59 -9.39 0.69 -1.53
C ILE A 59 -10.85 0.36 -1.82
N ASN A 60 -11.20 0.34 -3.11
CA ASN A 60 -12.48 -0.12 -3.61
C ASN A 60 -12.27 -1.21 -4.66
N GLY A 61 -13.17 -2.18 -4.71
CA GLY A 61 -13.20 -3.24 -5.71
C GLY A 61 -12.62 -4.58 -5.24
N ILE A 62 -12.20 -4.72 -3.97
CA ILE A 62 -11.90 -6.02 -3.36
C ILE A 62 -13.20 -6.82 -3.32
N LYS A 63 -13.12 -8.11 -3.67
CA LYS A 63 -14.28 -8.99 -3.80
C LYS A 63 -14.93 -9.28 -2.45
N ASN A 64 -14.12 -9.46 -1.40
CA ASN A 64 -14.59 -9.59 -0.03
C ASN A 64 -14.83 -8.20 0.59
N LYS A 65 -16.10 -7.79 0.68
CA LYS A 65 -16.49 -6.45 1.16
C LYS A 65 -16.28 -6.21 2.64
N ASP A 66 -16.34 -7.24 3.47
CA ASP A 66 -16.04 -7.10 4.90
C ASP A 66 -14.54 -6.85 5.10
N LYS A 67 -13.69 -7.56 4.36
CA LYS A 67 -12.23 -7.35 4.38
C LYS A 67 -11.83 -6.00 3.79
N GLU A 68 -12.47 -5.58 2.70
CA GLU A 68 -12.30 -4.24 2.14
C GLU A 68 -12.58 -3.15 3.18
N LYS A 69 -13.72 -3.26 3.86
CA LYS A 69 -14.10 -2.32 4.93
C LYS A 69 -13.09 -2.33 6.06
N ASN A 70 -12.69 -3.51 6.54
CA ASN A 70 -11.72 -3.63 7.64
C ASN A 70 -10.36 -3.03 7.29
N LEU A 71 -9.86 -3.22 6.06
CA LEU A 71 -8.61 -2.62 5.58
C LEU A 71 -8.70 -1.09 5.57
N ASN A 72 -9.79 -0.53 5.05
CA ASN A 72 -10.00 0.91 5.02
C ASN A 72 -10.13 1.51 6.43
N GLU A 73 -10.79 0.82 7.36
CA GLU A 73 -10.85 1.20 8.77
C GLU A 73 -9.47 1.13 9.44
N GLU A 74 -8.66 0.11 9.13
CA GLU A 74 -7.30 -0.04 9.64
C GLU A 74 -6.39 1.10 9.18
N PHE A 75 -6.39 1.43 7.87
CA PHE A 75 -5.61 2.56 7.35
C PHE A 75 -5.96 3.87 8.05
N LYS A 76 -7.27 4.11 8.22
CA LYS A 76 -7.76 5.30 8.91
C LYS A 76 -7.32 5.33 10.37
N SER A 77 -7.53 4.24 11.11
CA SER A 77 -7.16 4.17 12.54
C SER A 77 -5.68 4.38 12.72
N LYS A 78 -4.83 3.62 12.01
CA LYS A 78 -3.37 3.72 12.13
C LYS A 78 -2.85 5.12 11.83
N SER A 79 -3.38 5.77 10.78
CA SER A 79 -2.96 7.12 10.40
C SER A 79 -3.35 8.16 11.46
N LEU A 80 -4.56 8.05 12.03
CA LEU A 80 -5.03 8.94 13.09
C LEU A 80 -4.29 8.69 14.41
N ASP A 81 -4.06 7.44 14.78
CA ASP A 81 -3.33 7.05 15.98
C ASP A 81 -1.89 7.57 15.93
N PHE A 82 -1.23 7.44 14.78
CA PHE A 82 0.08 8.04 14.51
C PHE A 82 0.06 9.56 14.72
N ALA A 83 -0.85 10.27 14.04
CA ALA A 83 -0.93 11.72 14.13
C ALA A 83 -1.27 12.21 15.55
N ASN A 84 -2.16 11.52 16.26
CA ASN A 84 -2.53 11.82 17.65
C ASN A 84 -1.35 11.63 18.61
N GLY A 85 -0.50 10.62 18.37
CA GLY A 85 0.74 10.44 19.12
C GLY A 85 1.70 11.62 18.96
N VAL A 86 1.89 12.10 17.72
CA VAL A 86 2.71 13.29 17.45
C VAL A 86 2.10 14.54 18.08
N LYS A 87 0.79 14.72 17.95
CA LYS A 87 0.06 15.84 18.54
C LYS A 87 0.21 15.91 20.06
N THR A 88 0.13 14.76 20.74
CA THR A 88 0.30 14.70 22.21
C THR A 88 1.69 15.18 22.62
N MET A 89 2.74 14.74 21.91
CA MET A 89 4.10 15.25 22.16
C MET A 89 4.22 16.76 21.90
N ALA A 90 3.56 17.24 20.84
CA ALA A 90 3.54 18.66 20.49
C ALA A 90 2.86 19.52 21.56
N GLU A 91 1.73 19.05 22.10
CA GLU A 91 0.99 19.72 23.18
C GLU A 91 1.81 19.80 24.48
N GLU A 92 2.58 18.76 24.80
CA GLU A 92 3.45 18.72 25.97
C GLU A 92 4.62 19.70 25.83
N ASP A 93 5.33 19.67 24.70
CA ASP A 93 6.45 20.61 24.45
C ASP A 93 5.95 22.06 24.36
N PHE A 94 4.76 22.28 23.77
CA PHE A 94 4.13 23.60 23.75
C PHE A 94 3.88 24.15 25.17
N LYS A 95 3.32 23.34 26.08
CA LYS A 95 3.09 23.76 27.48
C LYS A 95 4.40 24.11 28.18
N GLU A 96 5.45 23.31 27.98
CA GLU A 96 6.75 23.56 28.59
C GLU A 96 7.44 24.79 27.98
N SER A 97 7.33 25.01 26.67
CA SER A 97 7.86 26.20 25.99
C SER A 97 7.27 27.50 26.54
N LYS A 98 5.95 27.55 26.77
CA LYS A 98 5.28 28.71 27.38
C LYS A 98 5.69 28.93 28.83
N LYS A 99 5.97 27.84 29.57
CA LYS A 99 6.39 27.91 30.98
C LYS A 99 7.84 28.39 31.13
N GLN A 100 8.73 27.94 30.25
CA GLN A 100 10.16 28.23 30.31
C GLN A 100 10.59 29.42 29.43
N GLY A 101 9.71 29.88 28.54
CA GLY A 101 9.94 31.03 27.67
C GLY A 101 10.86 30.77 26.47
N TYR A 102 10.99 29.51 26.02
CA TYR A 102 11.70 29.19 24.77
C TYR A 102 10.74 29.19 23.56
N GLU A 103 11.33 29.20 22.36
CA GLU A 103 10.59 29.23 21.09
C GLU A 103 9.69 28.01 20.93
N VAL A 104 8.45 28.24 20.50
CA VAL A 104 7.49 27.16 20.18
C VAL A 104 7.94 26.49 18.89
N LYS A 105 8.18 25.18 18.94
CA LYS A 105 8.40 24.36 17.76
C LYS A 105 7.07 23.84 17.23
N ILE A 106 6.89 23.89 15.91
CA ILE A 106 5.74 23.27 15.25
C ILE A 106 6.11 21.83 14.92
N TYR A 107 5.38 20.88 15.48
CA TYR A 107 5.54 19.46 15.14
C TYR A 107 4.68 19.12 13.93
N GLU A 108 5.13 18.17 13.13
CA GLU A 108 4.45 17.76 11.90
C GLU A 108 4.14 16.27 11.93
N ALA A 109 2.93 15.90 11.50
CA ALA A 109 2.55 14.52 11.21
C ALA A 109 2.01 14.42 9.79
N VAL A 110 2.72 13.71 8.92
CA VAL A 110 2.32 13.53 7.52
C VAL A 110 2.16 12.05 7.22
N VAL A 111 1.04 11.69 6.61
CA VAL A 111 0.83 10.33 6.07
C VAL A 111 0.59 10.44 4.57
N ASN A 112 1.30 9.62 3.80
CA ASN A 112 1.08 9.47 2.37
C ASN A 112 1.07 8.00 1.99
N PHE A 113 0.46 7.67 0.85
CA PHE A 113 0.56 6.34 0.28
C PHE A 113 1.02 6.39 -1.17
N ASN A 114 1.67 5.30 -1.61
CA ASN A 114 2.14 5.14 -2.98
C ASN A 114 1.76 3.73 -3.49
N VAL A 115 0.97 3.67 -4.55
CA VAL A 115 0.56 2.41 -5.18
C VAL A 115 1.71 1.89 -6.05
N GLN A 116 2.25 0.74 -5.68
CA GLN A 116 3.34 0.09 -6.40
C GLN A 116 2.84 -0.81 -7.53
N TYR A 117 1.66 -1.44 -7.33
CA TYR A 117 1.12 -2.38 -8.30
C TYR A 117 -0.40 -2.57 -8.16
N ILE A 118 -1.09 -2.68 -9.30
CA ILE A 118 -2.49 -3.11 -9.40
C ILE A 118 -2.58 -4.18 -10.49
N GLY A 119 -2.53 -5.47 -10.11
CA GLY A 119 -2.58 -6.60 -11.05
C GLY A 119 -3.95 -7.20 -11.25
N GLU A 120 -4.02 -8.43 -11.75
CA GLU A 120 -5.27 -9.20 -11.83
C GLU A 120 -5.69 -9.73 -10.45
N ASP A 121 -4.73 -10.32 -9.71
CA ASP A 121 -5.01 -11.06 -8.47
C ASP A 121 -4.66 -10.30 -7.19
N TYR A 122 -3.72 -9.35 -7.23
CA TYR A 122 -3.24 -8.66 -6.03
C TYR A 122 -2.89 -7.19 -6.29
N ILE A 123 -2.86 -6.41 -5.21
CA ILE A 123 -2.35 -5.04 -5.17
C ILE A 123 -1.16 -4.94 -4.24
N SER A 124 -0.30 -3.96 -4.48
CA SER A 124 0.79 -3.59 -3.59
C SER A 124 0.82 -2.08 -3.43
N LEU A 125 0.83 -1.60 -2.18
CA LEU A 125 1.01 -0.20 -1.86
C LEU A 125 1.94 -0.02 -0.66
N LEU A 126 2.54 1.17 -0.58
CA LEU A 126 3.32 1.63 0.55
C LEU A 126 2.54 2.74 1.27
N VAL A 127 2.64 2.78 2.59
CA VAL A 127 2.15 3.88 3.44
C VAL A 127 3.32 4.42 4.24
N ASP A 128 3.63 5.69 4.04
CA ASP A 128 4.72 6.41 4.69
C ASP A 128 4.14 7.34 5.75
N SER A 129 4.56 7.14 7.00
CA SER A 129 4.20 7.98 8.16
C SER A 129 5.44 8.77 8.58
N TYR A 130 5.44 10.06 8.28
CA TYR A 130 6.52 11.01 8.60
C TYR A 130 6.15 11.85 9.82
N SER A 131 7.10 11.99 10.75
CA SER A 131 6.98 12.94 11.86
C SER A 131 8.18 13.85 11.96
N TYR A 132 7.92 15.11 12.32
CA TYR A 132 8.93 16.06 12.78
C TYR A 132 8.60 16.49 14.20
N THR A 133 9.55 16.29 15.12
CA THR A 133 9.39 16.57 16.56
C THR A 133 10.45 17.54 17.07
N GLY A 134 10.89 18.47 16.22
CA GLY A 134 11.79 19.56 16.62
C GLY A 134 13.29 19.22 16.66
N GLY A 135 13.71 18.11 16.06
CA GLY A 135 15.11 17.70 15.87
C GLY A 135 15.76 18.32 14.63
N ALA A 136 16.89 17.76 14.18
CA ALA A 136 17.58 18.24 12.97
C ALA A 136 16.83 17.89 11.67
N HIS A 137 16.07 16.79 11.68
CA HIS A 137 15.24 16.33 10.59
C HIS A 137 14.08 15.49 11.17
N GLY A 138 13.04 15.26 10.37
CA GLY A 138 11.99 14.30 10.71
C GLY A 138 12.40 12.85 10.44
N ILE A 139 11.52 11.91 10.76
CA ILE A 139 11.72 10.47 10.51
C ILE A 139 10.49 9.91 9.81
N THR A 140 10.72 9.02 8.85
CA THR A 140 9.65 8.32 8.14
C THR A 140 9.68 6.84 8.50
N LEU A 141 8.53 6.31 8.91
CA LEU A 141 8.27 4.88 8.95
C LEU A 141 7.50 4.48 7.69
N ARG A 142 7.97 3.45 6.99
CA ARG A 142 7.28 2.90 5.81
C ARG A 142 6.65 1.57 6.15
N GLN A 143 5.41 1.37 5.73
CA GLN A 143 4.70 0.10 5.84
C GLN A 143 4.25 -0.38 4.47
N SER A 144 4.39 -1.66 4.20
CA SER A 144 3.94 -2.27 2.94
C SER A 144 2.66 -3.07 3.12
N TYR A 145 1.79 -2.99 2.11
CA TYR A 145 0.55 -3.74 2.06
C TYR A 145 0.45 -4.44 0.71
N ASN A 146 0.62 -5.76 0.74
CA ASN A 146 0.40 -6.64 -0.40
C ASN A 146 -0.90 -7.39 -0.14
N ILE A 147 -1.92 -7.19 -0.98
CA ILE A 147 -3.29 -7.63 -0.68
C ILE A 147 -3.81 -8.49 -1.82
N ASP A 148 -4.35 -9.66 -1.48
CA ASP A 148 -5.11 -10.51 -2.42
C ASP A 148 -6.48 -9.85 -2.69
N LYS A 149 -6.81 -9.59 -3.96
CA LYS A 149 -8.05 -8.89 -4.34
C LYS A 149 -9.30 -9.74 -4.15
N ASN A 150 -9.17 -11.06 -4.16
CA ASN A 150 -10.28 -11.99 -4.00
C ASN A 150 -10.65 -12.15 -2.53
N THR A 151 -9.66 -12.34 -1.66
CA THR A 151 -9.92 -12.60 -0.23
C THR A 151 -9.86 -11.34 0.62
N GLY A 152 -9.09 -10.33 0.20
CA GLY A 152 -8.75 -9.15 1.00
C GLY A 152 -7.71 -9.42 2.09
N ASP A 153 -7.03 -10.56 2.04
CA ASP A 153 -5.98 -10.90 3.01
C ASP A 153 -4.62 -10.30 2.65
N ILE A 154 -3.81 -10.03 3.67
CA ILE A 154 -2.42 -9.63 3.51
C ILE A 154 -1.60 -10.83 3.04
N ILE A 155 -0.93 -10.65 1.91
CA ILE A 155 0.07 -11.57 1.37
C ILE A 155 1.35 -11.36 2.16
N THR A 156 1.77 -12.38 2.92
CA THR A 156 3.08 -12.40 3.58
C THR A 156 4.16 -12.83 2.59
N LEU A 157 5.43 -12.53 2.89
CA LEU A 157 6.56 -12.93 2.07
C LEU A 157 6.58 -14.45 1.85
N LYS A 158 6.27 -15.22 2.89
CA LYS A 158 6.15 -16.68 2.82
C LYS A 158 5.04 -17.16 1.86
N ASN A 159 3.94 -16.42 1.72
CA ASN A 159 2.85 -16.81 0.82
C ASN A 159 3.26 -16.77 -0.66
N ILE A 160 4.32 -16.02 -1.00
CA ILE A 160 4.80 -15.88 -2.37
C ILE A 160 5.45 -17.17 -2.87
N PHE A 161 6.11 -17.93 -1.98
CA PHE A 161 6.96 -19.06 -2.35
C PHE A 161 6.30 -20.42 -2.09
N LYS A 162 6.70 -21.43 -2.86
CA LYS A 162 6.31 -22.84 -2.70
C LYS A 162 6.66 -23.36 -1.31
N ASP A 163 5.86 -24.31 -0.81
CA ASP A 163 6.14 -24.92 0.48
C ASP A 163 7.47 -25.67 0.45
N GLY A 164 8.28 -25.46 1.48
CA GLY A 164 9.63 -26.04 1.59
C GLY A 164 10.73 -25.29 0.84
N TYR A 165 10.41 -24.24 0.06
CA TYR A 165 11.44 -23.40 -0.57
C TYR A 165 12.07 -22.44 0.44
N ASP A 166 13.40 -22.48 0.55
CA ASP A 166 14.17 -21.62 1.45
C ASP A 166 14.45 -20.25 0.81
N TYR A 167 13.38 -19.47 0.65
CA TYR A 167 13.45 -18.13 0.05
C TYR A 167 14.36 -17.18 0.84
N LYS A 168 14.42 -17.34 2.16
CA LYS A 168 15.23 -16.48 3.03
C LYS A 168 16.69 -16.60 2.69
N LYS A 169 17.21 -17.82 2.61
CA LYS A 169 18.61 -18.05 2.25
C LYS A 169 19.00 -17.38 0.93
N ILE A 170 18.19 -17.55 -0.10
CA ILE A 170 18.48 -16.97 -1.43
C ILE A 170 18.46 -15.44 -1.39
N ILE A 171 17.48 -14.85 -0.71
CA ILE A 171 17.38 -13.40 -0.55
C ILE A 171 18.53 -12.87 0.29
N ASP A 172 18.89 -13.54 1.39
CA ASP A 172 20.00 -13.14 2.27
C ASP A 172 21.34 -13.19 1.55
N GLU A 173 21.59 -14.23 0.74
CA GLU A 173 22.79 -14.33 -0.10
C GLU A 173 22.86 -13.20 -1.13
N MET A 174 21.72 -12.86 -1.75
CA MET A 174 21.63 -11.76 -2.70
C MET A 174 21.90 -10.39 -2.03
N ILE A 175 21.23 -10.10 -0.92
CA ILE A 175 21.38 -8.84 -0.17
C ILE A 175 22.82 -8.72 0.35
N THR A 176 23.38 -9.79 0.92
CA THR A 176 24.77 -9.83 1.37
C THR A 176 25.74 -9.51 0.24
N LYS A 177 25.49 -10.03 -0.97
CA LYS A 177 26.32 -9.74 -2.14
C LYS A 177 26.24 -8.28 -2.56
N GLU A 178 25.05 -7.67 -2.55
CA GLU A 178 24.89 -6.25 -2.89
C GLU A 178 25.53 -5.33 -1.83
N ILE A 179 25.29 -5.58 -0.54
CA ILE A 179 25.93 -4.84 0.56
C ILE A 179 27.47 -4.91 0.46
N ASN A 180 28.02 -6.08 0.13
CA ASN A 180 29.47 -6.24 0.00
C ASN A 180 30.09 -5.51 -1.20
N LYS A 181 29.31 -5.17 -2.22
CA LYS A 181 29.79 -4.37 -3.36
C LYS A 181 29.89 -2.88 -3.02
N ASP A 182 29.13 -2.41 -2.03
CA ASP A 182 28.99 -0.99 -1.71
C ASP A 182 29.02 -0.74 -0.19
N LYS A 183 30.06 -1.24 0.46
CA LYS A 183 30.18 -1.23 1.93
C LYS A 183 30.16 0.16 2.54
N ASP A 184 30.50 1.19 1.77
CA ASP A 184 30.54 2.58 2.25
C ASP A 184 29.14 3.16 2.47
N ASN A 185 28.11 2.61 1.81
CA ASN A 185 26.72 3.08 1.90
C ASN A 185 25.83 2.22 2.82
N TYR A 186 26.38 1.15 3.40
CA TYR A 186 25.66 0.20 4.25
C TYR A 186 26.38 -0.01 5.59
N PHE A 187 25.70 -0.66 6.52
CA PHE A 187 26.24 -1.20 7.77
C PHE A 187 26.28 -2.73 7.65
N PRO A 188 27.34 -3.33 7.06
CA PRO A 188 27.38 -4.77 6.80
C PRO A 188 27.20 -5.63 8.05
N GLU A 189 27.68 -5.13 9.20
CA GLU A 189 27.54 -5.76 10.50
C GLU A 189 26.10 -5.80 11.02
N ASP A 190 25.22 -4.90 10.57
CA ASP A 190 23.83 -4.82 11.05
C ASP A 190 22.88 -5.71 10.25
N PHE A 191 23.26 -6.13 9.04
CA PHE A 191 22.49 -7.10 8.28
C PHE A 191 22.65 -8.53 8.85
N LYS A 192 21.59 -9.03 9.51
CA LYS A 192 21.52 -10.37 10.11
C LYS A 192 20.66 -11.37 9.33
N GLY A 193 20.29 -11.03 8.10
CA GLY A 193 19.29 -11.75 7.31
C GLY A 193 17.89 -11.15 7.47
N ILE A 194 17.00 -11.51 6.55
CA ILE A 194 15.62 -11.03 6.53
C ILE A 194 14.77 -11.65 7.64
N LYS A 195 13.85 -10.85 8.18
CA LYS A 195 12.89 -11.29 9.21
C LYS A 195 11.79 -12.17 8.59
N ASP A 196 11.08 -12.95 9.42
CA ASP A 196 9.88 -13.70 8.96
C ASP A 196 8.79 -12.75 8.45
N ASN A 197 8.66 -11.60 9.08
CA ASN A 197 7.78 -10.50 8.71
C ASN A 197 8.56 -9.37 8.03
N GLN A 198 9.61 -9.70 7.26
CA GLN A 198 10.35 -8.70 6.50
C GLN A 198 9.40 -7.91 5.61
N GLU A 199 9.55 -6.60 5.65
CA GLU A 199 8.79 -5.69 4.82
C GLU A 199 9.19 -5.82 3.34
N PHE A 200 8.20 -5.86 2.46
CA PHE A 200 8.41 -6.02 1.03
C PHE A 200 7.25 -5.45 0.25
N PHE A 201 7.49 -5.05 -0.99
CA PHE A 201 6.41 -4.72 -1.92
C PHE A 201 6.63 -5.41 -3.25
N ILE A 202 5.58 -5.43 -4.07
CA ILE A 202 5.62 -5.97 -5.42
C ILE A 202 5.36 -4.84 -6.38
N ASN A 203 6.17 -4.77 -7.43
CA ASN A 203 5.93 -3.89 -8.57
C ASN A 203 5.96 -4.69 -9.88
N ASN A 204 5.84 -4.01 -11.02
CA ASN A 204 5.88 -4.64 -12.36
C ASN A 204 7.19 -5.39 -12.66
N GLU A 205 8.21 -5.15 -11.86
CA GLU A 205 9.59 -5.49 -12.12
C GLU A 205 10.07 -6.67 -11.26
N GLY A 206 9.43 -6.91 -10.11
CA GLY A 206 9.77 -7.98 -9.19
C GLY A 206 9.23 -7.80 -7.78
N LEU A 207 9.73 -8.67 -6.91
CA LEU A 207 9.61 -8.56 -5.46
C LEU A 207 10.71 -7.61 -4.97
N VAL A 208 10.38 -6.61 -4.16
CA VAL A 208 11.35 -5.67 -3.58
C VAL A 208 11.34 -5.84 -2.07
N ILE A 209 12.47 -6.29 -1.52
CA ILE A 209 12.72 -6.32 -0.08
C ILE A 209 13.28 -4.96 0.32
N TYR A 210 12.76 -4.36 1.38
CA TYR A 210 13.29 -3.10 1.86
C TYR A 210 13.52 -3.09 3.37
N PHE A 211 14.38 -2.18 3.80
CA PHE A 211 14.73 -1.95 5.20
C PHE A 211 14.38 -0.52 5.59
N GLN A 212 14.04 -0.32 6.86
CA GLN A 212 13.69 1.00 7.38
C GLN A 212 14.91 1.93 7.39
N LEU A 213 14.65 3.23 7.51
CA LEU A 213 15.71 4.22 7.72
C LEU A 213 16.57 3.82 8.93
N TYR A 214 17.89 3.94 8.79
CA TYR A 214 18.88 3.53 9.80
C TYR A 214 18.98 2.03 10.11
N GLU A 215 18.19 1.16 9.48
CA GLU A 215 18.19 -0.27 9.86
C GLU A 215 19.47 -0.99 9.45
N ILE A 216 19.97 -0.74 8.24
CA ILE A 216 21.22 -1.34 7.72
C ILE A 216 22.06 -0.33 6.91
N ALA A 217 21.73 0.95 6.96
CA ALA A 217 22.39 2.00 6.19
C ALA A 217 22.17 3.38 6.85
N PRO A 218 23.05 4.37 6.60
CA PRO A 218 22.83 5.75 7.02
C PRO A 218 21.54 6.34 6.43
N TYR A 219 20.97 7.35 7.10
CA TYR A 219 19.75 8.04 6.64
C TYR A 219 19.79 8.51 5.19
N VAL A 220 20.96 8.98 4.72
CA VAL A 220 21.15 9.52 3.37
C VAL A 220 20.94 8.48 2.28
N THR A 221 21.09 7.20 2.60
CA THR A 221 20.79 6.07 1.70
C THR A 221 19.28 5.91 1.49
N GLY A 222 18.45 6.51 2.33
CA GLY A 222 17.00 6.34 2.30
C GLY A 222 16.59 4.96 2.82
N PHE A 223 15.57 4.36 2.20
CA PHE A 223 15.17 2.97 2.45
C PHE A 223 16.00 2.06 1.54
N PRO A 224 16.93 1.24 2.07
CA PRO A 224 17.60 0.23 1.26
C PRO A 224 16.58 -0.69 0.59
N GLU A 225 16.60 -0.76 -0.74
CA GLU A 225 15.70 -1.59 -1.54
C GLU A 225 16.51 -2.61 -2.36
N PHE A 226 16.15 -3.88 -2.23
CA PHE A 226 16.79 -4.99 -2.93
C PHE A 226 15.75 -5.75 -3.74
N LYS A 227 15.91 -5.66 -5.06
CA LYS A 227 14.97 -6.25 -6.01
C LYS A 227 15.34 -7.69 -6.35
N VAL A 228 14.38 -8.59 -6.18
CA VAL A 228 14.40 -9.97 -6.65
C VAL A 228 13.57 -10.06 -7.92
N SER A 229 14.20 -10.32 -9.06
CA SER A 229 13.47 -10.42 -10.33
C SER A 229 12.56 -11.65 -10.34
N PHE A 230 11.33 -11.50 -10.84
CA PHE A 230 10.48 -12.67 -11.03
C PHE A 230 11.08 -13.71 -11.95
N LYS A 231 11.94 -13.32 -12.90
CA LYS A 231 12.64 -14.29 -13.76
C LYS A 231 13.50 -15.28 -12.96
N ASP A 232 14.04 -14.84 -11.83
CA ASP A 232 14.97 -15.64 -11.02
C ASP A 232 14.23 -16.56 -10.03
N ILE A 233 12.98 -16.23 -9.69
CA ILE A 233 12.18 -16.96 -8.68
C ILE A 233 10.89 -17.57 -9.20
N LYS A 234 10.50 -17.35 -10.47
CA LYS A 234 9.20 -17.73 -11.03
C LYS A 234 8.84 -19.19 -10.77
N ASP A 235 9.80 -20.09 -10.96
CA ASP A 235 9.58 -21.53 -10.81
C ASP A 235 9.36 -21.94 -9.35
N GLU A 236 9.64 -21.05 -8.39
CA GLU A 236 9.52 -21.28 -6.95
C GLU A 236 8.35 -20.52 -6.32
N MET A 237 7.57 -19.81 -7.12
CA MET A 237 6.44 -19.00 -6.65
C MET A 237 5.12 -19.77 -6.65
N LYS A 238 4.24 -19.42 -5.71
CA LYS A 238 2.83 -19.84 -5.64
C LYS A 238 1.90 -18.85 -6.34
N LEU A 239 2.23 -17.56 -6.26
CA LEU A 239 1.43 -16.51 -6.89
C LEU A 239 1.64 -16.53 -8.40
N ASN A 240 0.54 -16.56 -9.16
CA ASN A 240 0.58 -16.33 -10.59
C ASN A 240 0.83 -14.85 -10.85
N ILE A 241 2.10 -14.50 -11.01
CA ILE A 241 2.48 -13.16 -11.47
C ILE A 241 2.66 -13.25 -12.98
N LYS A 242 1.69 -12.70 -13.72
CA LYS A 242 1.72 -12.58 -15.18
C LYS A 242 2.51 -11.35 -15.59
#